data_AF-A0A9W8K2A0-F1
#
_entry.id   AF-A0A9W8K2A0-F1
#
_cell.length_a   1.000
_cell.length_b   1.000
_cell.length_c   1.000
_cell.angle_alpha   90.00
_cell.angle_beta   90.00
_cell.angle_gamma   90.00
#
_symmetry.space_group_name_H-M   'P 1'
#
loop_
_entity.id
_entity.type
_entity.pdbx_description
1 polymer ?
#
loop_
_entity_poly.entity_id
_entity_poly.type
_entity_poly.pdbx_seq_one_letter_code
_entity_poly.pdbx_strand_id
1 'polypeptide(L)'
;MNNSSTSDTRAPPLPTRLDGTRPRQETPTPSNLFVETIKVIVEGRIYRVPSYHLLTSRMIREGLQIIHGYDAEETIDLTLLANREDFENLIEVLYPSQITFDRSLGGRVWLSALKLATRLEMTATRAASIYAIMHNAVVDMSTMEKVLVGHAHGVPSLFCQGCEESVLRSDTPSLAELLQLKGLGARLMLLREERLQIELQAVRERFDAAKRVGEIFKEDLEKLEEIERWMAAGGRRSSEGGVNGESCPRDVDESKEQIAKRARMN
;
A
#
# COMPACT_ATOMS: atom_id res chain seq x y z
N MET A 1 8.58 -34.71 -29.94
CA MET A 1 8.98 -33.97 -31.17
C MET A 1 9.66 -32.70 -30.71
N ASN A 2 10.99 -32.68 -30.76
CA ASN A 2 11.83 -31.60 -30.23
C ASN A 2 12.12 -30.61 -31.35
N ASN A 3 11.63 -29.36 -31.20
CA ASN A 3 12.02 -28.26 -32.08
C ASN A 3 13.05 -27.39 -31.35
N SER A 4 14.31 -27.64 -31.66
CA SER A 4 15.45 -26.81 -31.27
C SER A 4 15.55 -25.62 -32.22
N SER A 5 15.05 -24.46 -31.79
CA SER A 5 15.27 -23.19 -32.49
C SER A 5 16.47 -22.47 -31.89
N THR A 6 17.60 -22.58 -32.56
CA THR A 6 18.83 -21.81 -32.28
C THR A 6 18.65 -20.39 -32.84
N SER A 7 18.37 -19.42 -31.97
CA SER A 7 18.35 -18.00 -32.30
C SER A 7 19.76 -17.42 -32.30
N ASP A 8 20.21 -17.08 -33.49
CA ASP A 8 21.49 -16.46 -33.83
C ASP A 8 21.60 -15.07 -33.17
N THR A 9 22.43 -14.95 -32.14
CA THR A 9 22.64 -13.72 -31.39
C THR A 9 23.75 -12.91 -32.04
N ARG A 10 23.39 -12.06 -33.00
CA ARG A 10 24.31 -11.06 -33.57
C ARG A 10 24.61 -9.98 -32.52
N ALA A 11 25.89 -9.83 -32.20
CA ALA A 11 26.38 -8.78 -31.31
C ALA A 11 26.02 -7.38 -31.88
N PRO A 12 25.54 -6.45 -31.04
CA PRO A 12 25.22 -5.10 -31.47
C PRO A 12 26.47 -4.34 -31.91
N PRO A 13 26.37 -3.47 -32.94
CA PRO A 13 27.49 -2.66 -33.41
C PRO A 13 27.98 -1.70 -32.31
N LEU A 14 29.30 -1.59 -32.19
CA LEU A 14 29.97 -0.69 -31.26
C LEU A 14 29.59 0.77 -31.54
N PRO A 15 29.35 1.59 -30.50
CA PRO A 15 29.04 3.01 -30.67
C PRO A 15 30.21 3.75 -31.30
N THR A 16 29.94 4.41 -32.43
CA THR A 16 30.86 5.29 -33.13
C THR A 16 31.29 6.42 -32.19
N ARG A 17 32.61 6.58 -32.02
CA ARG A 17 33.23 7.67 -31.26
C ARG A 17 32.69 9.01 -31.75
N LEU A 18 31.89 9.68 -30.91
CA LEU A 18 31.47 11.05 -31.13
C LEU A 18 32.68 11.97 -30.97
N ASP A 19 32.93 12.76 -32.01
CA ASP A 19 33.98 13.76 -32.05
C ASP A 19 33.88 14.74 -30.87
N GLY A 20 35.02 14.95 -30.23
CA GLY A 20 35.19 15.78 -29.04
C GLY A 20 34.90 17.25 -29.30
N THR A 21 33.63 17.63 -29.27
CA THR A 21 33.23 19.01 -28.99
C THR A 21 33.41 19.22 -27.49
N ARG A 22 34.53 19.82 -27.09
CA ARG A 22 34.74 20.27 -25.71
C ARG A 22 33.55 21.16 -25.32
N PRO A 23 32.81 20.86 -24.24
CA PRO A 23 31.76 21.73 -23.78
C PRO A 23 32.37 23.10 -23.49
N ARG A 24 31.82 24.12 -24.15
CA ARG A 24 32.21 25.51 -23.98
C ARG A 24 32.03 25.82 -22.50
N GLN A 25 33.13 26.00 -21.76
CA GLN A 25 33.08 26.47 -20.38
C GLN A 25 32.55 27.90 -20.42
N GLU A 26 31.25 28.04 -20.20
CA GLU A 26 30.63 29.33 -19.97
C GLU A 26 31.18 29.87 -18.65
N THR A 27 32.03 30.90 -18.75
CA THR A 27 32.48 31.66 -17.59
C THR A 27 31.24 32.18 -16.85
N PRO A 28 31.05 31.85 -15.56
CA PRO A 28 29.87 32.26 -14.82
C PRO A 28 29.79 33.78 -14.81
N THR A 29 28.74 34.33 -15.40
CA THR A 29 28.44 35.76 -15.29
C THR A 29 28.06 36.08 -13.84
N PRO A 30 28.47 37.25 -13.30
CA PRO A 30 28.21 37.66 -11.92
C PRO A 30 26.71 37.72 -11.53
N SER A 31 25.79 37.64 -12.50
CA SER A 31 24.35 37.48 -12.29
C SER A 31 23.98 36.16 -11.59
N ASN A 32 24.83 35.14 -11.61
CA ASN A 32 24.53 33.82 -11.07
C ASN A 32 24.86 33.68 -9.56
N LEU A 33 25.37 34.73 -8.92
CA LEU A 33 25.77 34.70 -7.51
C LEU A 33 24.69 35.22 -6.55
N PHE A 34 23.63 35.84 -7.05
CA PHE A 34 22.56 36.40 -6.23
C PHE A 34 21.30 35.54 -6.35
N VAL A 35 20.75 35.15 -5.20
CA VAL A 35 19.45 34.50 -5.13
C VAL A 35 18.40 35.59 -5.21
N GLU A 36 17.69 35.65 -6.35
CA GLU A 36 16.54 36.54 -6.50
C GLU A 36 15.44 36.12 -5.51
N THR A 37 14.87 37.10 -4.81
CA THR A 37 13.80 36.88 -3.83
C THR A 37 12.53 37.58 -4.25
N ILE A 38 11.40 36.96 -4.00
CA ILE A 38 10.06 37.52 -4.21
C ILE A 38 9.35 37.72 -2.87
N LYS A 39 8.44 38.70 -2.83
CA LYS A 39 7.53 38.91 -1.70
C LYS A 39 6.25 38.10 -1.93
N VAL A 40 5.84 37.32 -0.94
CA VAL A 40 4.61 36.53 -0.97
C VAL A 40 3.74 36.89 0.22
N ILE A 41 2.47 37.22 -0.01
CA ILE A 41 1.49 37.51 1.05
C ILE A 41 0.64 36.26 1.29
N VAL A 42 0.57 35.81 2.55
CA VAL A 42 -0.27 34.69 2.97
C VAL A 42 -0.93 35.05 4.30
N GLU A 43 -2.26 35.07 4.35
CA GLU A 43 -3.04 35.42 5.56
C GLU A 43 -2.56 36.73 6.23
N GLY A 44 -2.28 37.75 5.42
CA GLY A 44 -1.82 39.06 5.90
C GLY A 44 -0.36 39.12 6.37
N ARG A 45 0.41 38.03 6.20
CA ARG A 45 1.86 38.00 6.48
C ARG A 45 2.67 38.07 5.20
N ILE A 46 3.78 38.80 5.26
CA ILE A 46 4.71 38.95 4.13
C ILE A 46 5.89 38.02 4.35
N TYR A 47 6.11 37.15 3.37
CA TYR A 47 7.26 36.24 3.29
C TYR A 47 8.20 36.74 2.20
N ARG A 48 9.52 36.71 2.48
CA ARG A 48 10.55 36.93 1.47
C ARG A 48 11.27 35.61 1.23
N VAL A 49 11.10 35.05 0.03
CA VAL A 49 11.58 33.70 -0.31
C VAL A 49 12.28 33.70 -1.65
N PRO A 50 13.20 32.76 -1.93
CA PRO A 50 13.80 32.62 -3.25
C PRO A 50 12.74 32.45 -4.35
N SER A 51 12.98 33.04 -5.52
CA SER A 51 12.03 33.04 -6.64
C SER A 51 12.05 31.71 -7.42
N TYR A 52 13.21 31.06 -7.52
CA TYR A 52 13.47 30.07 -8.56
C TYR A 52 12.49 28.90 -8.60
N HIS A 53 12.11 28.31 -7.45
CA HIS A 53 11.14 27.21 -7.45
C HIS A 53 9.71 27.70 -7.64
N LEU A 54 9.34 28.83 -7.04
CA LEU A 54 7.98 29.36 -7.13
C LEU A 54 7.65 29.80 -8.55
N LEU A 55 8.62 30.38 -9.27
CA LEU A 55 8.45 30.74 -10.69
C LEU A 55 8.35 29.54 -11.63
N THR A 56 8.56 28.30 -11.17
CA THR A 56 8.22 27.11 -11.99
C THR A 56 6.71 26.89 -12.08
N SER A 57 5.93 27.45 -11.14
CA SER A 57 4.47 27.41 -11.20
C SER A 57 3.96 28.26 -12.36
N ARG A 58 3.19 27.63 -13.24
CA ARG A 58 2.48 28.34 -14.31
C ARG A 58 1.48 29.34 -13.75
N MET A 59 0.76 28.97 -12.69
CA MET A 59 -0.20 29.83 -12.02
C MET A 59 0.45 31.11 -11.48
N ILE A 60 1.63 30.99 -10.86
CA ILE A 60 2.39 32.15 -10.38
C ILE A 60 2.85 33.03 -11.53
N ARG A 61 3.37 32.44 -12.61
CA ARG A 61 3.86 33.17 -13.78
C ARG A 61 2.78 33.88 -14.59
N GLU A 62 1.62 33.27 -14.75
CA GLU A 62 0.62 33.69 -15.74
C GLU A 62 -0.64 34.31 -15.16
N GLY A 63 -0.95 34.11 -13.87
CA GLY A 63 -2.32 34.35 -13.40
C GLY A 63 -2.51 34.80 -11.96
N LEU A 64 -1.48 34.75 -11.11
CA LEU A 64 -1.59 35.30 -9.77
C LEU A 64 -1.45 36.81 -9.81
N GLN A 65 -2.31 37.51 -9.05
CA GLN A 65 -2.31 38.96 -8.98
C GLN A 65 -0.95 39.44 -8.46
N ILE A 66 -0.07 39.84 -9.38
CA ILE A 66 1.15 40.56 -9.04
C ILE A 66 0.69 41.94 -8.60
N ILE A 67 0.54 42.10 -7.29
CA ILE A 67 0.27 43.39 -6.70
C ILE A 67 1.56 44.18 -6.81
N HIS A 68 1.53 45.22 -7.63
CA HIS A 68 2.66 46.14 -7.72
C HIS A 68 2.68 46.96 -6.44
N GLY A 69 3.60 46.62 -5.53
CA GLY A 69 3.83 47.39 -4.33
C GLY A 69 4.39 48.78 -4.66
N TYR A 70 4.30 49.71 -3.70
CA TYR A 70 4.88 51.04 -3.82
C TYR A 70 6.40 51.02 -4.10
N ASP A 71 7.08 49.92 -3.75
CA ASP A 71 8.54 49.76 -3.87
C ASP A 71 9.00 49.16 -5.21
N ALA A 72 8.13 49.05 -6.22
CA ALA A 72 8.42 48.39 -7.50
C ALA A 72 8.81 46.89 -7.42
N GLU A 73 8.86 46.30 -6.23
CA GLU A 73 9.02 44.85 -6.05
C GLU A 73 7.69 44.11 -6.31
N GLU A 74 7.74 43.11 -7.18
CA GLU A 74 6.61 42.21 -7.46
C GLU A 74 6.22 41.45 -6.18
N THR A 75 4.94 41.55 -5.81
CA THR A 75 4.37 40.85 -4.65
C THR A 75 3.27 39.91 -5.10
N ILE A 76 3.38 38.64 -4.73
CA ILE A 76 2.40 37.60 -5.04
C ILE A 76 1.46 37.45 -3.84
N ASP A 77 0.15 37.62 -4.03
CA ASP A 77 -0.85 37.38 -2.98
C ASP A 77 -1.47 35.99 -3.08
N LEU A 78 -1.24 35.15 -2.08
CA LEU A 78 -1.79 33.79 -1.95
C LEU A 78 -2.87 33.67 -0.86
N THR A 79 -3.36 34.78 -0.33
CA THR A 79 -4.30 34.79 0.82
C THR A 79 -5.58 33.99 0.56
N LEU A 80 -6.02 33.86 -0.69
CA LEU A 80 -7.21 33.07 -1.06
C LEU A 80 -6.90 31.60 -1.40
N LEU A 81 -5.63 31.23 -1.58
CA LEU A 81 -5.21 29.91 -2.07
C LEU A 81 -4.58 29.04 -1.00
N ALA A 82 -3.90 29.66 -0.03
CA ALA A 82 -3.12 28.98 0.99
C ALA A 82 -3.38 29.60 2.36
N ASN A 83 -3.42 28.75 3.38
CA ASN A 83 -3.21 29.21 4.74
C ASN A 83 -1.70 29.29 5.03
N ARG A 84 -1.35 29.93 6.15
CA ARG A 84 0.03 30.12 6.58
C ARG A 84 0.82 28.82 6.70
N GLU A 85 0.23 27.82 7.35
CA GLU A 85 0.89 26.54 7.64
C GLU A 85 1.21 25.77 6.35
N ASP A 86 0.27 25.75 5.40
CA ASP A 86 0.46 25.11 4.10
C ASP A 86 1.58 25.77 3.28
N PHE A 87 1.69 27.09 3.36
CA PHE A 87 2.76 27.81 2.69
C PHE A 87 4.12 27.53 3.36
N GLU A 88 4.21 27.60 4.69
CA GLU A 88 5.45 27.34 5.43
C GLU A 88 5.97 25.91 5.16
N ASN A 89 5.09 24.91 5.18
CA ASN A 89 5.43 23.52 4.84
C ASN A 89 5.90 23.37 3.39
N LEU A 90 5.29 24.09 2.44
CA LEU A 90 5.75 24.10 1.06
C LEU A 90 7.17 24.71 0.95
N ILE A 91 7.42 25.83 1.62
CA ILE A 91 8.74 26.48 1.64
C ILE A 91 9.79 25.56 2.26
N GLU A 92 9.46 24.82 3.33
CA GLU A 92 10.37 23.84 3.92
C GLU A 92 10.73 22.70 2.94
N VAL A 93 9.77 22.26 2.12
CA VAL A 93 10.00 21.26 1.06
C VAL A 93 10.84 21.82 -0.09
N LEU A 94 10.61 23.07 -0.50
CA LEU A 94 11.33 23.71 -1.62
C LEU A 94 12.75 24.14 -1.23
N TYR A 95 12.95 24.59 0.00
CA TYR A 95 14.16 25.22 0.47
C TYR A 95 14.59 24.63 1.83
N PRO A 96 15.08 23.38 1.86
CA PRO A 96 15.48 22.73 3.09
C PRO A 96 16.59 23.54 3.78
N SER A 97 16.37 23.90 5.04
CA SER A 97 17.25 24.82 5.80
C SER A 97 18.62 24.23 6.15
N GLN A 98 18.81 22.92 5.98
CA GLN A 98 20.08 22.25 6.22
C GLN A 98 20.50 21.49 4.97
N ILE A 99 21.79 21.60 4.63
CA ILE A 99 22.43 20.83 3.56
C ILE A 99 22.54 19.34 3.94
N THR A 100 22.29 19.00 5.21
CA THR A 100 22.29 17.63 5.69
C THR A 100 21.05 16.89 5.18
N PHE A 101 21.29 15.94 4.29
CA PHE A 101 20.30 15.09 3.63
C PHE A 101 19.42 14.22 4.57
N ASP A 102 19.68 14.25 5.89
CA ASP A 102 19.07 13.34 6.87
C ASP A 102 17.81 13.88 7.55
N ARG A 103 17.32 15.07 7.20
CA ARG A 103 16.07 15.57 7.78
C ARG A 103 14.88 14.88 7.11
N SER A 104 14.39 13.81 7.72
CA SER A 104 13.10 13.21 7.36
C SER A 104 11.99 14.21 7.70
N LEU A 105 11.47 14.90 6.68
CA LEU A 105 10.29 15.72 6.84
C LEU A 105 9.09 14.83 7.19
N GLY A 106 8.28 15.27 8.15
CA GLY A 106 7.12 14.52 8.59
C GLY A 106 6.07 14.38 7.48
N GLY A 107 5.28 13.32 7.53
CA GLY A 107 4.21 13.07 6.55
C GLY A 107 3.21 14.20 6.37
N ARG A 108 2.87 14.88 7.47
CA ARG A 108 1.98 16.05 7.44
C ARG A 108 2.55 17.21 6.62
N VAL A 109 3.86 17.43 6.70
CA VAL A 109 4.57 18.46 5.92
C VAL A 109 4.48 18.13 4.43
N TRP A 110 4.79 16.89 4.05
CA TRP A 110 4.67 16.46 2.66
C TRP A 110 3.24 16.50 2.12
N LEU A 111 2.26 16.13 2.95
CA LEU A 111 0.84 16.20 2.57
C LEU A 111 0.38 17.64 2.36
N SER A 112 0.80 18.53 3.25
CA SER A 112 0.53 19.97 3.18
C SER A 112 1.19 20.60 1.94
N ALA A 113 2.45 20.26 1.66
CA ALA A 113 3.14 20.65 0.43
C ALA A 113 2.45 20.09 -0.83
N LEU A 114 2.00 18.82 -0.82
CA LEU A 114 1.25 18.22 -1.93
C LEU A 114 -0.04 19.01 -2.21
N LYS A 115 -0.81 19.36 -1.17
CA LYS A 115 -2.04 20.15 -1.31
C LYS A 115 -1.76 21.45 -2.04
N LEU A 116 -0.78 22.22 -1.57
CA LEU A 116 -0.51 23.54 -2.12
C LEU A 116 0.19 23.46 -3.50
N ALA A 117 1.14 22.55 -3.69
CA ALA A 117 1.76 22.30 -4.99
C ALA A 117 0.75 21.90 -6.07
N THR A 118 -0.31 21.17 -5.69
CA THR A 118 -1.41 20.84 -6.61
C THR A 118 -2.20 22.07 -7.00
N ARG A 119 -2.55 22.94 -6.04
CA ARG A 119 -3.29 24.18 -6.29
C ARG A 119 -2.49 25.16 -7.14
N LEU A 120 -1.19 25.25 -6.90
CA LEU A 120 -0.27 26.11 -7.63
C LEU A 120 0.28 25.47 -8.92
N GLU A 121 -0.20 24.29 -9.32
CA GLU A 121 0.26 23.58 -10.53
C GLU A 121 1.79 23.33 -10.58
N MET A 122 2.42 23.13 -9.42
CA MET A 122 3.86 22.85 -9.30
C MET A 122 4.13 21.36 -9.52
N THR A 123 4.21 20.93 -10.78
CA THR A 123 4.30 19.51 -11.17
C THR A 123 5.49 18.77 -10.55
N ALA A 124 6.68 19.38 -10.53
CA ALA A 124 7.89 18.79 -9.96
C ALA A 124 7.76 18.58 -8.44
N THR A 125 7.34 19.61 -7.71
CA THR A 125 7.14 19.56 -6.25
C THR A 125 6.02 18.60 -5.87
N ARG A 126 4.94 18.56 -6.66
CA ARG A 126 3.86 17.58 -6.52
C ARG A 126 4.37 16.16 -6.68
N ALA A 127 5.16 15.87 -7.71
CA ALA A 127 5.73 14.55 -7.92
C ALA A 127 6.67 14.13 -6.78
N ALA A 128 7.54 15.04 -6.34
CA ALA A 128 8.43 14.82 -5.19
C ALA A 128 7.64 14.53 -3.90
N SER A 129 6.55 15.28 -3.66
CA SER A 129 5.70 15.08 -2.49
C SER A 129 4.97 13.73 -2.53
N ILE A 130 4.45 13.32 -3.69
CA ILE A 130 3.83 12.00 -3.87
C ILE A 130 4.85 10.90 -3.58
N TYR A 131 6.05 11.00 -4.15
CA TYR A 131 7.12 10.03 -3.93
C TYR A 131 7.47 9.94 -2.44
N ALA A 132 7.66 11.07 -1.77
CA ALA A 132 7.99 11.11 -0.36
C ALA A 132 6.89 10.49 0.52
N ILE A 133 5.62 10.81 0.26
CA ILE A 133 4.47 10.24 0.98
C ILE A 133 4.39 8.72 0.81
N MET A 134 4.69 8.21 -0.39
CA MET A 134 4.58 6.78 -0.69
C MET A 134 5.77 5.96 -0.18
N HIS A 135 6.98 6.54 -0.13
CA HIS A 135 8.22 5.77 0.08
C HIS A 135 9.02 6.13 1.33
N ASN A 136 9.00 7.39 1.75
CA ASN A 136 9.97 7.90 2.72
C ASN A 136 9.34 8.40 4.02
N ALA A 137 8.12 8.89 3.93
CA ALA A 137 7.46 9.45 5.07
C ALA A 137 6.83 8.29 5.87
N VAL A 138 7.27 8.13 7.11
CA VAL A 138 6.58 7.38 8.17
C VAL A 138 5.27 8.11 8.47
N VAL A 139 4.38 8.14 7.48
CA VAL A 139 3.03 8.62 7.67
C VAL A 139 2.24 7.38 7.98
N ASP A 140 1.91 7.23 9.26
CA ASP A 140 0.79 6.41 9.69
C ASP A 140 -0.50 7.08 9.18
N MET A 141 -0.66 7.19 7.86
CA MET A 141 -1.93 7.56 7.26
C MET A 141 -2.87 6.38 7.47
N SER A 142 -3.99 6.67 8.10
CA SER A 142 -5.10 5.73 8.12
C SER A 142 -5.52 5.37 6.70
N THR A 143 -6.05 4.16 6.54
CA THR A 143 -6.59 3.68 5.26
C THR A 143 -7.56 4.68 4.64
N MET A 144 -8.42 5.32 5.45
CA MET A 144 -9.40 6.31 4.99
C MET A 144 -8.74 7.62 4.54
N GLU A 145 -7.70 8.08 5.23
CA GLU A 145 -6.92 9.25 4.80
C GLU A 145 -6.25 9.00 3.45
N LYS A 146 -5.72 7.80 3.18
CA LYS A 146 -5.15 7.46 1.87
C LYS A 146 -6.19 7.60 0.76
N VAL A 147 -7.40 7.08 0.97
CA VAL A 147 -8.51 7.21 0.01
C VAL A 147 -8.88 8.68 -0.19
N LEU A 148 -9.06 9.44 0.90
CA LEU A 148 -9.44 10.85 0.85
C LEU A 148 -8.40 11.72 0.13
N VAL A 149 -7.13 11.59 0.52
CA VAL A 149 -6.01 12.33 -0.06
C VAL A 149 -5.80 11.93 -1.52
N GLY A 150 -5.78 10.63 -1.80
CA GLY A 150 -5.62 10.11 -3.15
C GLY A 150 -6.71 10.59 -4.10
N HIS A 151 -7.96 10.60 -3.64
CA HIS A 151 -9.09 11.12 -4.42
C HIS A 151 -9.04 12.65 -4.55
N ALA A 152 -8.89 13.40 -3.45
CA ALA A 152 -8.94 14.86 -3.44
C ALA A 152 -7.81 15.50 -4.24
N HIS A 153 -6.63 14.86 -4.28
CA HIS A 153 -5.47 15.36 -4.99
C HIS A 153 -5.19 14.61 -6.29
N GLY A 154 -6.02 13.66 -6.72
CA GLY A 154 -5.79 12.90 -7.95
C GLY A 154 -4.45 12.15 -7.95
N VAL A 155 -4.20 11.38 -6.90
CA VAL A 155 -3.03 10.50 -6.75
C VAL A 155 -3.54 9.04 -6.81
N PRO A 156 -3.64 8.43 -8.02
CA PRO A 156 -4.33 7.15 -8.19
C PRO A 156 -3.69 6.01 -7.41
N SER A 157 -2.36 5.96 -7.32
CA SER A 157 -1.64 4.93 -6.56
C SER A 157 -2.04 4.93 -5.08
N LEU A 158 -2.08 6.11 -4.45
CA LEU A 158 -2.47 6.27 -3.06
C LEU A 158 -3.96 5.96 -2.84
N PHE A 159 -4.81 6.37 -3.79
CA PHE A 159 -6.23 6.07 -3.75
C PHE A 159 -6.49 4.55 -3.83
N CYS A 160 -5.91 3.87 -4.83
CA CYS A 160 -6.06 2.43 -5.01
C CYS A 160 -5.53 1.66 -3.79
N GLN A 161 -4.37 2.04 -3.26
CA GLN A 161 -3.83 1.42 -2.05
C GLN A 161 -4.79 1.57 -0.86
N GLY A 162 -5.34 2.77 -0.63
CA GLY A 162 -6.33 2.98 0.43
C GLY A 162 -7.62 2.18 0.21
N CYS A 163 -8.10 2.08 -1.02
CA CYS A 163 -9.28 1.28 -1.34
C CYS A 163 -9.04 -0.22 -1.11
N GLU A 164 -7.90 -0.73 -1.56
CA GLU A 164 -7.49 -2.12 -1.36
C GLU A 164 -7.37 -2.45 0.13
N GLU A 165 -6.62 -1.64 0.89
CA GLU A 165 -6.51 -1.80 2.35
C GLU A 165 -7.90 -1.76 3.02
N SER A 166 -8.80 -0.88 2.59
CA SER A 166 -10.16 -0.77 3.16
C SER A 166 -11.02 -2.00 2.88
N VAL A 167 -10.90 -2.56 1.68
CA VAL A 167 -11.61 -3.78 1.31
C VAL A 167 -11.02 -4.96 2.07
N LEU A 168 -9.68 -5.04 2.17
CA LEU A 168 -8.98 -6.16 2.79
C LEU A 168 -9.05 -6.18 4.33
N ARG A 169 -9.23 -5.03 4.97
CA ARG A 169 -9.27 -4.89 6.43
C ARG A 169 -10.28 -5.84 7.09
N SER A 170 -9.96 -6.40 8.25
CA SER A 170 -10.86 -7.31 8.98
C SER A 170 -11.96 -6.57 9.74
N ASP A 171 -11.67 -5.40 10.31
CA ASP A 171 -12.64 -4.53 10.98
C ASP A 171 -13.51 -3.72 10.00
N THR A 172 -14.80 -3.66 10.31
CA THR A 172 -15.79 -2.90 9.55
C THR A 172 -15.53 -1.39 9.74
N PRO A 173 -15.40 -0.61 8.66
CA PRO A 173 -15.33 0.85 8.77
C PRO A 173 -16.48 1.44 9.58
N SER A 174 -16.14 2.39 10.44
CA SER A 174 -17.15 3.10 11.21
C SER A 174 -18.02 3.94 10.28
N LEU A 175 -19.28 4.18 10.67
CA LEU A 175 -20.16 5.05 9.90
C LEU A 175 -19.57 6.45 9.70
N ALA A 176 -18.86 6.97 10.71
CA ALA A 176 -18.19 8.27 10.63
C ALA A 176 -17.12 8.31 9.53
N GLU A 177 -16.30 7.26 9.40
CA GLU A 177 -15.32 7.12 8.30
C GLU A 177 -16.01 7.10 6.93
N LEU A 178 -17.07 6.30 6.81
CA LEU A 178 -17.81 6.16 5.54
C LEU A 178 -18.49 7.46 5.12
N LEU A 179 -19.02 8.24 6.06
CA LEU A 179 -19.64 9.54 5.77
C LEU A 179 -18.62 10.55 5.21
N GLN A 180 -17.35 10.50 5.64
CA GLN A 180 -16.30 11.37 5.08
C GLN A 180 -16.04 11.07 3.60
N LEU A 181 -16.20 9.81 3.18
CA LEU A 181 -16.02 9.36 1.81
C LEU A 181 -17.21 9.67 0.89
N LYS A 182 -18.32 10.19 1.43
CA LYS A 182 -19.55 10.47 0.66
C LYS A 182 -19.97 9.21 -0.13
N GLY A 183 -20.29 9.35 -1.42
CA GLY A 183 -20.71 8.23 -2.28
C GLY A 183 -19.65 7.13 -2.47
N LEU A 184 -18.37 7.40 -2.19
CA LEU A 184 -17.31 6.38 -2.28
C LEU A 184 -17.40 5.36 -1.14
N GLY A 185 -17.88 5.76 0.04
CA GLY A 185 -18.02 4.88 1.19
C GLY A 185 -18.97 3.71 0.90
N ALA A 186 -20.12 3.99 0.28
CA ALA A 186 -21.07 2.95 -0.13
C ALA A 186 -20.47 1.96 -1.14
N ARG A 187 -19.70 2.46 -2.13
CA ARG A 187 -19.03 1.59 -3.12
C ARG A 187 -17.98 0.69 -2.49
N LEU A 188 -17.17 1.22 -1.56
CA LEU A 188 -16.20 0.41 -0.82
C LEU A 188 -16.87 -0.65 0.04
N MET A 189 -18.01 -0.34 0.67
CA MET A 189 -18.78 -1.32 1.43
C MET A 189 -19.35 -2.44 0.55
N LEU A 190 -19.81 -2.12 -0.66
CA LEU A 190 -20.26 -3.14 -1.62
C LEU A 190 -19.12 -4.07 -2.02
N LEU A 191 -17.96 -3.54 -2.40
CA LEU A 191 -16.79 -4.35 -2.76
C LEU A 191 -16.32 -5.24 -1.60
N ARG A 192 -16.37 -4.70 -0.37
CA ARG A 192 -16.04 -5.45 0.84
C ARG A 192 -17.02 -6.59 1.10
N GLU A 193 -18.31 -6.33 0.96
CA GLU A 193 -19.36 -7.35 1.12
C GLU A 193 -19.23 -8.44 0.06
N GLU A 194 -19.01 -8.08 -1.20
CA GLU A 194 -18.76 -9.03 -2.29
C GLU A 194 -17.57 -9.95 -1.97
N ARG A 195 -16.45 -9.39 -1.49
CA ARG A 195 -15.29 -10.18 -1.05
C ARG A 195 -15.65 -11.12 0.10
N LEU A 196 -16.33 -10.62 1.14
CA LEU A 196 -16.71 -11.43 2.30
C LEU A 196 -17.65 -12.59 1.93
N GLN A 197 -18.54 -12.37 0.96
CA GLN A 197 -19.41 -13.42 0.43
C GLN A 197 -18.62 -14.51 -0.29
N ILE A 198 -17.60 -14.13 -1.07
CA ILE A 198 -16.69 -15.10 -1.73
C ILE A 198 -15.94 -15.93 -0.67
N GLU A 199 -15.41 -15.28 0.37
CA GLU A 199 -14.70 -15.97 1.46
C GLU A 199 -15.63 -16.92 2.24
N LEU A 200 -16.86 -16.47 2.55
CA LEU A 200 -17.86 -17.27 3.25
C LEU A 200 -18.26 -18.51 2.42
N GLN A 201 -18.45 -18.33 1.11
CA GLN A 201 -18.77 -19.43 0.20
C GLN A 201 -17.63 -20.46 0.17
N ALA A 202 -16.37 -20.02 0.10
CA ALA A 202 -15.22 -20.92 0.15
C ALA A 202 -15.13 -21.68 1.49
N VAL A 203 -15.44 -21.02 2.62
CA VAL A 203 -15.49 -21.69 3.94
C VAL A 203 -16.61 -22.72 3.99
N ARG A 204 -17.79 -22.40 3.46
CA ARG A 204 -18.93 -23.32 3.39
C ARG A 204 -18.59 -24.58 2.59
N GLU A 205 -17.97 -24.41 1.42
CA GLU A 205 -17.55 -25.53 0.58
C GLU A 205 -16.54 -26.45 1.29
N ARG A 206 -15.60 -25.87 2.04
CA ARG A 206 -14.66 -26.64 2.88
C ARG A 206 -15.36 -27.39 4.00
N PHE A 207 -16.32 -26.75 4.67
CA PHE A 207 -17.10 -27.39 5.72
C PHE A 207 -17.93 -28.56 5.17
N ASP A 208 -18.61 -28.36 4.04
CA ASP A 208 -19.39 -29.40 3.38
C ASP A 208 -18.50 -30.57 2.92
N ALA A 209 -17.28 -30.27 2.44
CA ALA A 209 -16.30 -31.31 2.13
C ALA A 209 -15.86 -32.10 3.37
N ALA A 210 -15.54 -31.41 4.46
CA ALA A 210 -15.16 -32.05 5.73
C ALA A 210 -16.31 -32.91 6.29
N LYS A 211 -17.55 -32.43 6.20
CA LYS A 211 -18.74 -33.20 6.59
C LYS A 211 -18.90 -34.46 5.76
N ARG A 212 -18.75 -34.38 4.43
CA ARG A 212 -18.78 -35.57 3.55
C ARG A 212 -17.70 -36.57 3.90
N VAL A 213 -16.48 -36.12 4.21
CA VAL A 213 -15.40 -37.01 4.68
C VAL A 213 -15.81 -37.68 6.00
N GLY A 214 -16.32 -36.92 6.97
CA GLY A 214 -16.82 -37.47 8.24
C GLY A 214 -17.95 -38.49 8.05
N GLU A 215 -18.85 -38.27 7.10
CA GLU A 215 -19.90 -39.22 6.74
C GLU A 215 -19.34 -40.50 6.09
N ILE A 216 -18.37 -40.37 5.17
CA ILE A 216 -17.71 -41.51 4.50
C ILE A 216 -16.99 -42.40 5.52
N PHE A 217 -16.28 -41.79 6.48
CA PHE A 217 -15.49 -42.50 7.49
C PHE A 217 -16.24 -42.73 8.80
N LYS A 218 -17.56 -42.54 8.83
CA LYS A 218 -18.35 -42.60 10.07
C LYS A 218 -18.22 -43.96 10.76
N GLU A 219 -18.40 -45.05 10.01
CA GLU A 219 -18.29 -46.41 10.57
C GLU A 219 -16.87 -46.73 11.06
N ASP A 220 -15.85 -46.25 10.33
CA ASP A 220 -14.45 -46.46 10.70
C ASP A 220 -14.10 -45.67 11.98
N LEU A 221 -14.63 -44.45 12.12
CA LEU A 221 -14.49 -43.65 13.35
C LEU A 221 -15.21 -44.29 14.53
N GLU A 222 -16.44 -44.78 14.36
CA GLU A 222 -17.20 -45.46 15.42
C GLU A 222 -16.46 -46.72 15.92
N LYS A 223 -15.86 -47.50 15.02
CA LYS A 223 -15.03 -48.66 15.37
C LYS A 223 -13.78 -48.26 16.15
N LEU A 224 -13.10 -47.19 15.75
CA LEU A 224 -11.92 -46.69 16.46
C LEU A 224 -12.27 -46.21 17.88
N GLU A 225 -13.39 -45.51 18.05
CA GLU A 225 -13.88 -45.11 19.37
C GLU A 225 -14.24 -46.30 20.26
N GLU A 226 -14.79 -47.38 19.68
CA GLU A 226 -15.08 -48.61 20.42
C GLU A 226 -13.80 -49.30 20.89
N ILE A 227 -12.78 -49.37 20.03
CA ILE A 227 -11.45 -49.88 20.37
C ILE A 227 -10.82 -49.04 21.49
N GLU A 228 -10.91 -47.71 21.41
CA GLU A 228 -10.40 -46.81 22.44
C GLU A 228 -11.12 -46.99 23.78
N ARG A 229 -12.46 -47.09 23.77
CA ARG A 229 -13.27 -47.42 24.95
C ARG A 229 -12.87 -48.76 25.56
N TRP A 230 -12.64 -49.78 24.73
CA TRP A 230 -12.20 -51.10 25.19
C TRP A 230 -10.82 -51.03 25.86
N MET A 231 -9.86 -50.32 25.26
CA MET A 231 -8.53 -50.12 25.85
C MET A 231 -8.60 -49.37 27.18
N ALA A 232 -9.43 -48.32 27.26
CA ALA A 232 -9.62 -47.50 28.46
C ALA A 232 -10.35 -48.24 29.60
N ALA A 233 -11.32 -49.11 29.28
CA ALA A 233 -12.10 -49.89 30.25
C ALA A 233 -11.29 -50.98 30.98
N GLY A 234 -10.04 -51.19 30.59
CA GLY A 234 -9.08 -51.97 31.36
C GLY A 234 -8.59 -53.20 30.62
N GLY A 235 -7.75 -52.99 29.61
CA GLY A 235 -6.75 -53.97 29.15
C GLY A 235 -5.70 -54.36 30.22
N ARG A 236 -6.05 -54.29 31.52
CA ARG A 236 -5.24 -54.67 32.68
C ARG A 236 -5.84 -55.85 33.46
N ARG A 237 -6.63 -56.72 32.83
CA ARG A 237 -7.23 -57.89 33.51
C ARG A 237 -6.54 -59.23 33.25
N SER A 238 -5.36 -59.26 32.62
CA SER A 238 -4.70 -60.53 32.26
C SER A 238 -3.23 -60.63 32.65
N SER A 239 -2.88 -60.31 33.91
CA SER A 239 -1.57 -60.72 34.46
C SER A 239 -1.64 -61.59 35.72
N GLU A 240 -2.82 -61.92 36.25
CA GLU A 240 -2.91 -62.82 37.40
C GLU A 240 -3.84 -64.01 37.11
N GLY A 241 -3.22 -65.06 36.60
CA GLY A 241 -3.56 -66.45 36.94
C GLY A 241 -4.79 -67.05 36.26
N GLY A 242 -4.54 -67.93 35.27
CA GLY A 242 -5.50 -68.98 34.92
C GLY A 242 -5.62 -69.24 33.43
N VAL A 243 -4.99 -70.32 33.01
CA VAL A 243 -5.13 -70.95 31.70
C VAL A 243 -6.62 -71.19 31.40
N ASN A 244 -7.22 -70.36 30.54
CA ASN A 244 -8.20 -70.76 29.51
C ASN A 244 -8.51 -69.54 28.63
N GLY A 245 -8.15 -69.66 27.35
CA GLY A 245 -8.06 -68.55 26.41
C GLY A 245 -9.40 -68.04 25.91
N GLU A 246 -9.66 -66.77 26.16
CA GLU A 246 -10.47 -65.94 25.27
C GLU A 246 -9.50 -65.07 24.47
N SER A 247 -9.26 -65.49 23.23
CA SER A 247 -8.40 -64.79 22.29
C SER A 247 -8.99 -63.41 21.97
N CYS A 248 -8.11 -62.43 21.75
CA CYS A 248 -8.45 -61.17 21.09
C CYS A 248 -9.41 -61.44 19.91
N PRO A 249 -10.52 -60.69 19.75
CA PRO A 249 -11.45 -60.92 18.65
C PRO A 249 -10.68 -60.86 17.33
N ARG A 250 -10.62 -61.96 16.57
CA ARG A 250 -9.91 -62.06 15.28
C ARG A 250 -10.34 -60.96 14.29
N ASP A 251 -11.53 -60.41 14.48
CA ASP A 251 -12.13 -59.38 13.65
C ASP A 251 -11.38 -58.03 13.71
N VAL A 252 -10.58 -57.78 14.77
CA VAL A 252 -9.86 -56.49 14.92
C VAL A 252 -8.67 -56.39 13.96
N ASP A 253 -7.96 -57.48 13.71
CA ASP A 253 -6.80 -57.49 12.81
C ASP A 253 -7.24 -57.47 11.33
N GLU A 254 -8.32 -58.18 10.98
CA GLU A 254 -8.89 -58.11 9.63
C GLU A 254 -9.44 -56.72 9.30
N SER A 255 -10.06 -56.04 10.28
CA SER A 255 -10.59 -54.69 10.05
C SER A 255 -9.49 -53.66 9.81
N LYS A 256 -8.32 -53.78 10.45
CA LYS A 256 -7.17 -52.89 10.20
C LYS A 256 -6.59 -53.07 8.79
N GLU A 257 -6.52 -54.32 8.31
CA GLU A 257 -6.00 -54.61 6.97
C GLU A 257 -6.96 -54.14 5.86
N GLN A 258 -8.27 -54.25 6.07
CA GLN A 258 -9.27 -53.74 5.13
C GLN A 258 -9.29 -52.20 5.05
N ILE A 259 -9.16 -51.51 6.19
CA ILE A 259 -9.05 -50.04 6.23
C ILE A 259 -7.79 -49.58 5.48
N ALA A 260 -6.65 -50.25 5.71
CA ALA A 260 -5.39 -49.93 5.01
C ALA A 260 -5.45 -50.18 3.49
N LYS A 261 -6.23 -51.16 3.03
CA LYS A 261 -6.47 -51.39 1.59
C LYS A 261 -7.37 -50.33 0.98
N ARG A 262 -8.46 -49.92 1.64
CA ARG A 262 -9.36 -48.88 1.12
C ARG A 262 -8.69 -47.51 1.04
N ALA A 263 -7.86 -47.15 2.01
CA ALA A 263 -7.08 -45.91 1.99
C ALA A 263 -6.05 -45.81 0.85
N ARG A 264 -5.71 -46.93 0.19
CA ARG A 264 -4.79 -46.97 -0.96
C ARG A 264 -5.51 -46.90 -2.31
N MET A 265 -6.83 -47.06 -2.35
CA MET A 265 -7.62 -47.10 -3.59
C MET A 265 -8.34 -45.78 -3.90
N ASN A 266 -8.37 -44.85 -2.95
CA ASN A 266 -8.91 -43.49 -3.09
C ASN A 266 -7.79 -42.46 -3.01
#